data_AF-A0A1F6DJW4-F1
#
_entry.id   AF-A0A1F6DJW4-F1
#
_cell.length_a   1.000
_cell.length_b   1.000
_cell.length_c   1.000
_cell.angle_alpha   90.00
_cell.angle_beta   90.00
_cell.angle_gamma   90.00
#
_symmetry.space_group_name_H-M   'P 1'
#
loop_
_entity.id
_entity.type
_entity.pdbx_description
1 polymer ?
#
loop_
_entity_poly.entity_id
_entity_poly.type
_entity_poly.pdbx_seq_one_letter_code
_entity_poly.pdbx_strand_id
1 'polypeptide(L)'
;MAIKKENNKQRKYDWVVFAQSYFLISRLACQELLSDSEKKYSKSNERDNPYQPEDLYVSILFNIKHGIEVFTKALSIFAYGEYEEGHDIKILFDNAKQKISIIKLQPRQKGFYNDISQADIDASLKDLEEIKKLVLYFFELDFLKQKLNSNFVINDHLNDVFRYPDSKASIRIDWGTLLISRVHSPDIKETLEKLDGLNELFNKTGYLHSILSG
;
A
#
# COMPACT_ATOMS: atom_id res chain seq x y z
N MET A 1 -15.51 -13.49 -7.91
CA MET A 1 -14.67 -13.62 -6.70
C MET A 1 -15.55 -14.08 -5.56
N ALA A 2 -15.05 -14.92 -4.66
CA ALA A 2 -15.78 -15.31 -3.46
C ALA A 2 -15.63 -14.24 -2.37
N ILE A 3 -16.67 -14.05 -1.56
CA ILE A 3 -16.74 -13.10 -0.45
C ILE A 3 -16.66 -13.87 0.87
N LYS A 4 -15.84 -13.42 1.82
CA LYS A 4 -15.69 -13.99 3.16
C LYS A 4 -16.17 -13.03 4.25
N LYS A 5 -16.91 -13.54 5.22
CA LYS A 5 -17.43 -12.81 6.38
C LYS A 5 -16.50 -12.94 7.59
N GLU A 6 -16.25 -11.84 8.30
CA GLU A 6 -15.41 -11.83 9.51
C GLU A 6 -16.29 -11.83 10.78
N ASN A 7 -16.05 -12.80 11.68
CA ASN A 7 -16.97 -13.10 12.80
C ASN A 7 -16.48 -12.63 14.19
N ASN A 8 -15.32 -12.00 14.34
CA ASN A 8 -14.82 -11.53 15.65
C ASN A 8 -14.17 -10.13 15.59
N LYS A 9 -14.51 -9.24 16.54
CA LYS A 9 -13.94 -7.89 16.70
C LYS A 9 -12.41 -7.90 16.84
N GLN A 10 -11.83 -8.85 17.58
CA GLN A 10 -10.37 -8.95 17.74
C GLN A 10 -9.69 -9.19 16.38
N ARG A 11 -10.25 -10.11 15.59
CA ARG A 11 -9.74 -10.46 14.26
C ARG A 11 -9.82 -9.30 13.26
N LYS A 12 -10.77 -8.36 13.42
CA LYS A 12 -10.84 -7.16 12.58
C LYS A 12 -9.60 -6.27 12.72
N TYR A 13 -9.07 -6.14 13.94
CA TYR A 13 -7.90 -5.31 14.19
C TYR A 13 -6.61 -5.98 13.71
N ASP A 14 -6.54 -7.32 13.68
CA ASP A 14 -5.39 -8.03 13.13
C ASP A 14 -5.14 -7.61 11.66
N TRP A 15 -6.18 -7.46 10.85
CA TRP A 15 -6.05 -6.98 9.47
C TRP A 15 -5.35 -5.61 9.36
N VAL A 16 -5.63 -4.69 10.29
CA VAL A 16 -4.94 -3.39 10.34
C VAL A 16 -3.49 -3.56 10.73
N VAL A 17 -3.22 -4.38 11.76
CA VAL A 17 -1.86 -4.66 12.21
C VAL A 17 -1.01 -5.22 11.07
N PHE A 18 -1.55 -6.18 10.31
CA PHE A 18 -0.87 -6.73 9.14
C PHE A 18 -0.63 -5.67 8.07
N ALA A 19 -1.65 -4.89 7.69
CA ALA A 19 -1.49 -3.85 6.68
C ALA A 19 -0.45 -2.79 7.06
N GLN A 20 -0.51 -2.31 8.31
CA GLN A 20 0.44 -1.34 8.84
C GLN A 20 1.86 -1.92 8.92
N SER A 21 2.01 -3.19 9.27
CA SER A 21 3.34 -3.82 9.33
C SER A 21 4.04 -3.77 7.97
N TYR A 22 3.33 -4.05 6.87
CA TYR A 22 3.89 -3.95 5.53
C TYR A 22 4.31 -2.52 5.17
N PHE A 23 3.44 -1.52 5.43
CA PHE A 23 3.79 -0.13 5.18
C PHE A 23 4.96 0.36 6.04
N LEU A 24 5.00 0.02 7.33
CA LEU A 24 6.07 0.43 8.22
C LEU A 24 7.42 -0.19 7.83
N ILE A 25 7.44 -1.47 7.43
CA ILE A 25 8.67 -2.11 6.93
C ILE A 25 9.14 -1.43 5.65
N SER A 26 8.23 -1.16 4.69
CA SER A 26 8.59 -0.42 3.47
C SER A 26 9.11 0.99 3.76
N ARG A 27 8.51 1.69 4.73
CA ARG A 27 8.95 3.02 5.17
C ARG A 27 10.34 2.99 5.77
N LEU A 28 10.60 2.05 6.71
CA LEU A 28 11.91 1.88 7.33
C LEU A 28 12.98 1.56 6.28
N ALA A 29 12.66 0.70 5.31
CA ALA A 29 13.56 0.38 4.22
C ALA A 29 13.83 1.61 3.33
N CYS A 30 12.81 2.41 2.96
CA CYS A 30 13.05 3.68 2.24
C CYS A 30 13.96 4.64 3.02
N GLN A 31 13.73 4.78 4.33
CA GLN A 31 14.56 5.64 5.19
C GLN A 31 16.00 5.14 5.29
N GLU A 32 16.18 3.82 5.34
CA GLU A 32 17.49 3.18 5.31
C GLU A 32 18.24 3.50 4.02
N LEU A 33 17.57 3.38 2.87
CA LEU A 33 18.14 3.71 1.56
C LEU A 33 18.49 5.18 1.38
N LEU A 34 17.78 6.09 2.07
CA LEU A 34 18.02 7.53 2.01
C LEU A 34 19.06 8.03 3.02
N SER A 35 19.58 7.16 3.90
CA SER A 35 20.51 7.56 4.95
C SER A 35 21.97 7.63 4.47
N ASP A 36 22.64 8.76 4.70
CA ASP A 36 23.99 9.08 4.21
C ASP A 36 25.15 8.40 4.96
N SER A 37 24.94 7.24 5.59
CA SER A 37 26.04 6.64 6.35
C SER A 37 27.07 5.98 5.42
N GLU A 38 28.18 6.68 5.19
CA GLU A 38 29.39 6.29 4.42
C GLU A 38 29.98 4.91 4.79
N LYS A 39 29.49 4.26 5.86
CA LYS A 39 29.99 3.00 6.42
C LYS A 39 29.10 1.77 6.18
N LYS A 40 27.91 1.91 5.58
CA LYS A 40 26.95 0.80 5.46
C LYS A 40 27.29 -0.24 4.40
N TYR A 41 28.13 0.13 3.42
CA TYR A 41 28.25 -0.61 2.16
C TYR A 41 29.69 -1.07 1.85
N SER A 42 30.61 -1.04 2.81
CA SER A 42 32.00 -1.45 2.56
C SER A 42 32.15 -2.97 2.57
N LYS A 43 32.80 -3.52 1.54
CA LYS A 43 33.20 -4.95 1.44
C LYS A 43 34.19 -5.40 2.53
N SER A 44 34.57 -4.51 3.45
CA SER A 44 35.71 -4.68 4.36
C SER A 44 35.35 -5.16 5.76
N ASN A 45 34.07 -5.34 6.08
CA ASN A 45 33.66 -5.91 7.37
C ASN A 45 33.21 -7.36 7.16
N GLU A 46 33.97 -8.29 7.73
CA GLU A 46 33.79 -9.76 7.65
C GLU A 46 32.50 -10.29 8.35
N ARG A 47 31.52 -9.43 8.60
CA ARG A 47 30.19 -9.82 9.06
C ARG A 47 29.15 -9.29 8.09
N ASP A 48 28.45 -10.24 7.49
CA ASP A 48 27.18 -10.12 6.81
C ASP A 48 27.20 -9.49 5.41
N ASN A 49 26.50 -10.15 4.48
CA ASN A 49 26.39 -9.78 3.07
C ASN A 49 26.11 -8.26 2.92
N PRO A 50 27.04 -7.45 2.39
CA PRO A 50 26.76 -6.04 2.14
C PRO A 50 25.69 -5.97 1.04
N TYR A 51 24.51 -5.41 1.37
CA TYR A 51 23.45 -5.17 0.40
C TYR A 51 23.65 -3.79 -0.22
N GLN A 52 23.39 -3.65 -1.52
CA GLN A 52 23.30 -2.35 -2.17
C GLN A 52 21.92 -1.73 -1.93
N PRO A 53 21.79 -0.40 -1.94
CA PRO A 53 20.50 0.27 -1.83
C PRO A 53 19.42 -0.31 -2.79
N GLU A 54 19.85 -0.68 -3.98
CA GLU A 54 19.05 -1.36 -4.99
C GLU A 54 18.41 -2.67 -4.50
N ASP A 55 19.07 -3.43 -3.63
CA ASP A 55 18.65 -4.78 -3.20
C ASP A 55 17.34 -4.75 -2.39
N LEU A 56 16.98 -3.61 -1.81
CA LEU A 56 15.76 -3.47 -1.00
C LEU A 56 14.56 -2.97 -1.80
N TYR A 57 14.77 -2.30 -2.94
CA TYR A 57 13.71 -1.53 -3.58
C TYR A 57 12.56 -2.40 -4.14
N VAL A 58 12.88 -3.56 -4.70
CA VAL A 58 11.86 -4.54 -5.15
C VAL A 58 10.99 -4.99 -3.97
N SER A 59 11.62 -5.28 -2.83
CA SER A 59 10.92 -5.71 -1.60
C SER A 59 10.06 -4.60 -1.02
N ILE A 60 10.52 -3.34 -1.08
CA ILE A 60 9.73 -2.15 -0.68
C ILE A 60 8.43 -2.11 -1.46
N LEU A 61 8.51 -2.20 -2.80
CA LEU A 61 7.35 -2.10 -3.68
C LEU A 61 6.39 -3.28 -3.52
N PHE A 62 6.92 -4.49 -3.39
CA PHE A 62 6.12 -5.68 -3.07
C PHE A 62 5.29 -5.47 -1.80
N ASN A 63 5.94 -5.03 -0.73
CA ASN A 63 5.30 -4.80 0.58
C ASN A 63 4.29 -3.66 0.51
N ILE A 64 4.54 -2.58 -0.25
CA ILE A 64 3.55 -1.52 -0.43
C ILE A 64 2.28 -2.07 -1.10
N LYS A 65 2.44 -2.81 -2.20
CA LYS A 65 1.28 -3.37 -2.92
C LYS A 65 0.50 -4.37 -2.08
N HIS A 66 1.21 -5.24 -1.36
CA HIS A 66 0.54 -6.18 -0.47
C HIS A 66 -0.09 -5.47 0.74
N GLY A 67 0.53 -4.41 1.28
CA GLY A 67 -0.06 -3.54 2.29
C GLY A 67 -1.37 -2.89 1.80
N ILE A 68 -1.42 -2.40 0.56
CA ILE A 68 -2.65 -1.87 -0.07
C ILE A 68 -3.74 -2.95 -0.11
N GLU A 69 -3.41 -4.16 -0.53
CA GLU A 69 -4.34 -5.29 -0.59
C GLU A 69 -4.95 -5.57 0.79
N VAL A 70 -4.10 -5.75 1.80
CA VAL A 70 -4.52 -6.08 3.17
C VAL A 70 -5.30 -4.92 3.78
N PHE A 71 -4.89 -3.67 3.55
CA PHE A 71 -5.61 -2.51 4.06
C PHE A 71 -7.00 -2.38 3.43
N THR A 72 -7.12 -2.60 2.12
CA THR A 72 -8.41 -2.56 1.41
C THR A 72 -9.38 -3.61 1.96
N LYS A 73 -8.87 -4.80 2.28
CA LYS A 73 -9.63 -5.86 2.96
C LYS A 73 -10.04 -5.42 4.38
N ALA A 74 -9.12 -4.82 5.15
CA ALA A 74 -9.42 -4.28 6.48
C ALA A 74 -10.52 -3.22 6.43
N LEU A 75 -10.42 -2.27 5.49
CA LEU A 75 -11.40 -1.20 5.29
C LEU A 75 -12.80 -1.78 4.99
N SER A 76 -12.86 -2.80 4.13
CA SER A 76 -14.10 -3.52 3.80
C SER A 76 -14.72 -4.19 5.03
N ILE A 77 -13.90 -4.85 5.84
CA ILE A 77 -14.33 -5.51 7.09
C ILE A 77 -14.87 -4.50 8.11
N PHE A 78 -14.25 -3.31 8.21
CA PHE A 78 -14.79 -2.26 9.07
C PHE A 78 -16.08 -1.70 8.53
N ALA A 79 -16.13 -1.35 7.24
CA ALA A 79 -17.27 -0.69 6.65
C ALA A 79 -18.53 -1.57 6.59
N TYR A 80 -18.39 -2.85 6.20
CA TYR A 80 -19.54 -3.73 5.95
C TYR A 80 -19.34 -5.20 6.37
N GLY A 81 -18.25 -5.54 7.08
CA GLY A 81 -18.10 -6.81 7.79
C GLY A 81 -17.62 -8.01 6.98
N GLU A 82 -17.27 -7.83 5.71
CA GLU A 82 -16.80 -8.86 4.81
C GLU A 82 -15.67 -8.31 3.92
N TYR A 83 -14.94 -9.21 3.26
CA TYR A 83 -13.93 -8.86 2.27
C TYR A 83 -13.95 -9.82 1.08
N GLU A 84 -13.41 -9.37 -0.05
CA GLU A 84 -13.23 -10.19 -1.25
C GLU A 84 -11.89 -10.93 -1.22
N GLU A 85 -11.89 -12.21 -1.59
CA GLU A 85 -10.68 -13.04 -1.56
C GLU A 85 -9.65 -12.73 -2.65
N GLY A 86 -10.01 -11.89 -3.63
CA GLY A 86 -9.10 -11.50 -4.70
C GLY A 86 -7.81 -10.85 -4.18
N HIS A 87 -6.84 -10.69 -5.09
CA HIS A 87 -5.56 -10.05 -4.82
C HIS A 87 -5.30 -8.82 -5.70
N ASP A 88 -6.18 -8.57 -6.67
CA ASP A 88 -6.10 -7.41 -7.54
C ASP A 88 -6.48 -6.14 -6.78
N ILE A 89 -5.47 -5.36 -6.39
CA ILE A 89 -5.64 -4.16 -5.58
C ILE A 89 -6.57 -3.12 -6.21
N LYS A 90 -6.60 -3.03 -7.54
CA LYS A 90 -7.48 -2.08 -8.24
C LYS A 90 -8.93 -2.55 -8.15
N ILE A 91 -9.19 -3.82 -8.46
CA ILE A 91 -10.54 -4.40 -8.39
C ILE A 91 -11.05 -4.37 -6.95
N LEU A 92 -10.23 -4.82 -6.00
CA LEU A 92 -10.57 -4.81 -4.57
C LEU A 92 -10.94 -3.41 -4.10
N PHE A 93 -10.12 -2.40 -4.45
CA PHE A 93 -10.35 -1.03 -3.99
C PHE A 93 -11.55 -0.39 -4.68
N ASP A 94 -11.72 -0.56 -5.99
CA ASP A 94 -12.89 -0.05 -6.73
C ASP A 94 -14.20 -0.62 -6.14
N ASN A 95 -14.23 -1.93 -5.86
CA ASN A 95 -15.39 -2.59 -5.25
C ASN A 95 -15.65 -2.09 -3.83
N ALA A 96 -14.60 -2.03 -2.99
CA ALA A 96 -14.71 -1.54 -1.62
C ALA A 96 -15.22 -0.09 -1.58
N LYS A 97 -14.64 0.78 -2.40
CA LYS A 97 -15.03 2.19 -2.52
C LYS A 97 -16.48 2.34 -2.96
N GLN A 98 -16.94 1.57 -3.96
CA GLN A 98 -18.33 1.61 -4.42
C GLN A 98 -19.30 1.18 -3.32
N LYS A 99 -18.98 0.12 -2.58
CA LYS A 99 -19.81 -0.33 -1.45
C LYS A 99 -19.80 0.71 -0.32
N ILE A 100 -18.67 1.31 -0.02
CA ILE A 100 -18.53 2.32 1.03
C ILE A 100 -19.33 3.58 0.70
N SER A 101 -19.30 4.05 -0.55
CA SER A 101 -19.94 5.31 -0.95
C SER A 101 -21.47 5.28 -0.85
N ILE A 102 -22.08 4.09 -0.80
CA ILE A 102 -23.53 3.93 -0.62
C ILE A 102 -23.93 3.70 0.85
N ILE A 103 -22.98 3.52 1.77
CA ILE A 103 -23.26 3.36 3.20
C ILE A 103 -23.66 4.72 3.76
N LYS A 104 -24.86 4.76 4.36
CA LYS A 104 -25.35 5.95 5.07
C LYS A 104 -24.75 6.02 6.47
N LEU A 105 -23.57 6.62 6.57
CA LEU A 105 -22.97 6.96 7.86
C LEU A 105 -23.73 8.12 8.51
N GLN A 106 -23.74 8.15 9.84
CA GLN A 106 -24.35 9.24 10.61
C GLN A 106 -23.31 9.81 11.57
N PRO A 107 -23.30 11.15 11.80
CA PRO A 107 -22.46 11.77 12.81
C PRO A 107 -22.64 11.09 14.17
N ARG A 108 -21.55 10.99 14.94
CA ARG A 108 -21.56 10.34 16.24
C ARG A 108 -20.86 11.20 17.27
N GLN A 109 -21.58 11.57 18.32
CA GLN A 109 -20.98 12.12 19.52
C GLN A 109 -20.66 10.98 20.48
N LYS A 110 -19.42 10.89 20.94
CA LYS A 110 -18.98 9.78 21.79
C LYS A 110 -18.01 10.36 22.83
N GLY A 111 -18.47 10.60 24.05
CA GLY A 111 -17.70 11.36 25.06
C GLY A 111 -16.23 10.93 25.30
N PHE A 112 -15.86 9.66 25.07
CA PHE A 112 -14.48 9.16 25.19
C PHE A 112 -13.67 9.13 23.88
N TYR A 113 -14.30 9.30 22.72
CA TYR A 113 -13.63 9.33 21.41
C TYR A 113 -13.81 10.71 20.77
N ASN A 114 -13.09 10.99 19.69
CA ASN A 114 -13.34 12.20 18.92
C ASN A 114 -14.78 12.19 18.39
N ASP A 115 -15.50 13.28 18.59
CA ASP A 115 -16.79 13.51 17.95
C ASP A 115 -16.57 13.49 16.43
N ILE A 116 -17.39 12.71 15.72
CA ILE A 116 -17.33 12.61 14.26
C ILE A 116 -18.48 13.43 13.69
N SER A 117 -18.12 14.50 12.97
CA SER A 117 -19.05 15.41 12.32
C SER A 117 -19.43 14.94 10.92
N GLN A 118 -20.43 15.61 10.31
CA GLN A 118 -20.75 15.40 8.90
C GLN A 118 -19.58 15.79 7.98
N ALA A 119 -18.81 16.82 8.35
CA ALA A 119 -17.65 17.26 7.59
C ALA A 119 -16.55 16.18 7.55
N ASP A 120 -16.38 15.40 8.62
CA ASP A 120 -15.45 14.27 8.65
C ASP A 120 -15.90 13.13 7.73
N ILE A 121 -17.19 12.86 7.68
CA ILE A 121 -17.79 11.88 6.76
C ILE A 121 -17.59 12.33 5.30
N ASP A 122 -17.88 13.60 5.00
CA ASP A 122 -17.71 14.16 3.65
C ASP A 122 -16.23 14.19 3.23
N ALA A 123 -15.32 14.49 4.18
CA ALA A 123 -13.88 14.42 3.95
C ALA A 123 -13.42 13.00 3.65
N SER A 124 -13.97 11.99 4.34
CA SER A 124 -13.62 10.58 4.09
C SER A 124 -13.96 10.14 2.67
N LEU A 125 -15.05 10.65 2.07
CA LEU A 125 -15.36 10.36 0.66
C LEU A 125 -14.33 10.95 -0.30
N LYS A 126 -13.78 12.13 0.02
CA LYS A 126 -12.67 12.73 -0.74
C LYS A 126 -11.37 11.95 -0.54
N ASP A 127 -11.09 11.52 0.69
CA ASP A 127 -9.92 10.70 1.01
C ASP A 127 -9.94 9.39 0.21
N LEU A 128 -11.11 8.77 0.00
CA LEU A 128 -11.25 7.57 -0.87
C LEU A 128 -10.86 7.83 -2.33
N GLU A 129 -11.09 9.04 -2.87
CA GLU A 129 -10.64 9.41 -4.21
C GLU A 129 -9.11 9.59 -4.26
N GLU A 130 -8.52 10.18 -3.24
CA GLU A 130 -7.06 10.32 -3.16
C GLU A 130 -6.36 8.96 -2.96
N ILE A 131 -6.92 8.09 -2.13
CA ILE A 131 -6.46 6.69 -2.02
C ILE A 131 -6.54 6.00 -3.38
N LYS A 132 -7.64 6.18 -4.14
CA LYS A 132 -7.77 5.59 -5.48
C LYS A 132 -6.60 5.97 -6.39
N LYS A 133 -6.19 7.24 -6.41
CA LYS A 133 -5.07 7.71 -7.22
C LYS A 133 -3.77 7.01 -6.83
N LEU A 134 -3.52 6.86 -5.53
CA LEU A 134 -2.33 6.16 -5.03
C LEU A 134 -2.37 4.65 -5.31
N VAL A 135 -3.54 4.00 -5.16
CA VAL A 135 -3.73 2.59 -5.53
C VAL A 135 -3.44 2.39 -7.02
N LEU A 136 -3.93 3.27 -7.89
CA LEU A 136 -3.67 3.19 -9.33
C LEU A 136 -2.18 3.40 -9.66
N TYR A 137 -1.52 4.37 -9.01
CA TYR A 137 -0.09 4.60 -9.15
C TYR A 137 0.74 3.32 -8.91
N PHE A 138 0.44 2.58 -7.83
CA PHE A 138 1.11 1.33 -7.50
C PHE A 138 0.59 0.11 -8.29
N PHE A 139 -0.62 0.17 -8.85
CA PHE A 139 -1.15 -0.89 -9.71
C PHE A 139 -0.54 -0.85 -11.11
N GLU A 140 -0.48 0.34 -11.70
CA GLU A 140 0.03 0.58 -13.06
C GLU A 140 1.55 0.73 -13.12
N LEU A 141 2.20 0.70 -11.96
CA LEU A 141 3.65 0.87 -11.80
C LEU A 141 4.15 2.19 -12.41
N ASP A 142 3.46 3.29 -12.12
CA ASP A 142 3.76 4.61 -12.70
C ASP A 142 5.22 5.05 -12.46
N PHE A 143 5.78 4.69 -11.31
CA PHE A 143 7.20 4.90 -10.97
C PHE A 143 8.17 4.20 -11.95
N LEU A 144 7.76 3.10 -12.59
CA LEU A 144 8.57 2.39 -13.60
C LEU A 144 8.37 2.92 -15.01
N LYS A 145 7.20 3.49 -15.32
CA LYS A 145 6.87 3.93 -16.68
C LYS A 145 7.89 4.92 -17.24
N GLN A 146 8.39 5.82 -16.38
CA GLN A 146 9.40 6.81 -16.76
C GLN A 146 10.82 6.22 -16.92
N LYS A 147 11.05 5.01 -16.39
CA LYS A 147 12.36 4.38 -16.29
C LYS A 147 12.59 3.29 -17.32
N LEU A 148 11.58 2.86 -18.05
CA LEU A 148 11.67 1.81 -19.06
C LEU A 148 11.55 2.46 -20.45
N ASN A 149 12.42 2.07 -21.40
CA ASN A 149 12.46 2.69 -22.73
C ASN A 149 11.24 2.24 -23.58
N SER A 150 10.19 3.07 -23.60
CA SER A 150 9.05 3.15 -24.55
C SER A 150 8.16 1.91 -24.83
N ASN A 151 6.84 2.16 -24.88
CA ASN A 151 5.75 1.33 -25.42
C ASN A 151 5.42 0.00 -24.71
N PHE A 152 5.29 0.02 -23.39
CA PHE A 152 4.73 -1.11 -22.65
C PHE A 152 3.67 -0.59 -21.67
N VAL A 153 2.61 -1.36 -21.47
CA VAL A 153 1.62 -1.16 -20.42
C VAL A 153 1.84 -2.28 -19.41
N ILE A 154 2.13 -1.92 -18.16
CA ILE A 154 2.22 -2.90 -17.08
C ILE A 154 0.97 -2.77 -16.22
N ASN A 155 0.21 -3.86 -16.15
CA ASN A 155 -0.85 -4.02 -15.17
C ASN A 155 -0.50 -5.21 -14.31
N ASP A 156 -0.08 -4.97 -13.08
CA ASP A 156 0.40 -6.03 -12.19
C ASP A 156 -0.70 -6.42 -11.19
N HIS A 157 -1.61 -7.25 -11.68
CA HIS A 157 -2.83 -7.69 -10.99
C HIS A 157 -2.61 -8.54 -9.73
N LEU A 158 -1.49 -9.27 -9.65
CA LEU A 158 -1.26 -10.24 -8.56
C LEU A 158 0.01 -9.95 -7.75
N ASN A 159 0.57 -8.75 -7.91
CA ASN A 159 1.88 -8.39 -7.35
C ASN A 159 3.00 -9.32 -7.87
N ASP A 160 2.82 -9.88 -9.07
CA ASP A 160 3.68 -10.92 -9.64
C ASP A 160 4.99 -10.33 -10.16
N VAL A 161 4.95 -9.08 -10.64
CA VAL A 161 6.14 -8.35 -11.15
C VAL A 161 7.26 -8.25 -10.11
N PHE A 162 6.91 -8.23 -8.82
CA PHE A 162 7.86 -8.14 -7.70
C PHE A 162 8.08 -9.46 -6.96
N ARG A 163 7.30 -10.51 -7.27
CA ARG A 163 7.35 -11.78 -6.52
C ARG A 163 8.51 -12.67 -6.97
N TYR A 164 8.75 -12.77 -8.27
CA TYR A 164 9.81 -13.59 -8.85
C TYR A 164 10.44 -12.92 -10.08
N PRO A 165 11.74 -13.12 -10.35
CA PRO A 165 12.39 -12.63 -11.57
C PRO A 165 11.75 -13.19 -12.84
N ASP A 166 11.39 -14.47 -12.83
CA ASP A 166 10.60 -15.14 -13.87
C ASP A 166 9.12 -15.12 -13.44
N SER A 167 8.52 -13.93 -13.52
CA SER A 167 7.13 -13.75 -13.14
C SER A 167 6.17 -14.26 -14.22
N LYS A 168 4.95 -14.62 -13.81
CA LYS A 168 3.83 -14.85 -14.74
C LYS A 168 3.24 -13.55 -15.30
N ALA A 169 3.77 -12.39 -14.90
CA ALA A 169 3.34 -11.12 -15.45
C ALA A 169 3.69 -11.06 -16.95
N SER A 170 2.92 -10.28 -17.70
CA SER A 170 3.09 -10.12 -19.15
C SER A 170 4.40 -9.44 -19.57
N ILE A 171 5.28 -9.12 -18.61
CA ILE A 171 6.52 -8.39 -18.80
C ILE A 171 7.63 -8.96 -17.92
N ARG A 172 8.85 -8.95 -18.44
CA ARG A 172 10.08 -9.26 -17.70
C ARG A 172 10.87 -7.98 -17.49
N ILE A 173 11.18 -7.67 -16.23
CA ILE A 173 12.01 -6.52 -15.87
C ILE A 173 13.40 -7.03 -15.50
N ASP A 174 14.42 -6.50 -16.15
CA ASP A 174 15.80 -6.66 -15.68
C ASP A 174 16.02 -5.74 -14.47
N TRP A 175 15.64 -6.24 -13.30
CA TRP A 175 15.75 -5.53 -12.03
C TRP A 175 17.20 -5.14 -11.71
N GLY A 176 18.17 -6.00 -12.02
CA GLY A 176 19.59 -5.69 -11.76
C GLY A 176 20.03 -4.44 -12.52
N THR A 177 19.78 -4.40 -13.83
CA THR A 177 20.13 -3.22 -14.64
C THR A 177 19.31 -1.99 -14.25
N LEU A 178 17.99 -2.14 -14.07
CA LEU A 178 17.09 -1.03 -13.76
C LEU A 178 17.47 -0.33 -12.45
N LEU A 179 17.69 -1.12 -11.39
CA LEU A 179 17.95 -0.58 -10.07
C LEU A 179 19.31 0.13 -10.05
N ILE A 180 20.35 -0.47 -10.65
CA ILE A 180 21.70 0.12 -10.69
C ILE A 180 21.74 1.41 -11.52
N SER A 181 21.02 1.45 -12.64
CA SER A 181 21.21 2.52 -13.64
C SER A 181 20.12 3.59 -13.69
N ARG A 182 18.96 3.37 -13.06
CA ARG A 182 17.79 4.26 -13.25
C ARG A 182 16.98 4.57 -12.00
N VAL A 183 17.17 3.82 -10.91
CA VAL A 183 16.53 4.10 -9.61
C VAL A 183 17.53 4.79 -8.71
N HIS A 184 17.16 5.98 -8.25
CA HIS A 184 18.03 6.83 -7.45
C HIS A 184 17.26 7.41 -6.25
N SER A 185 17.97 8.13 -5.38
CA SER A 185 17.40 8.74 -4.17
C SER A 185 16.10 9.53 -4.40
N PRO A 186 15.92 10.30 -5.51
CA PRO A 186 14.65 10.96 -5.80
C PRO A 186 13.47 9.99 -5.97
N ASP A 187 13.70 8.82 -6.57
CA ASP A 187 12.65 7.81 -6.78
C ASP A 187 12.25 7.14 -5.46
N ILE A 188 13.23 6.89 -4.59
CA ILE A 188 13.01 6.36 -3.24
C ILE A 188 12.25 7.38 -2.39
N LYS A 189 12.62 8.66 -2.49
CA LYS A 189 11.94 9.76 -1.79
C LYS A 189 10.49 9.90 -2.25
N GLU A 190 10.23 9.88 -3.56
CA GLU A 190 8.87 9.88 -4.08
C GLU A 190 8.08 8.67 -3.57
N THR A 191 8.67 7.47 -3.61
CA THR A 191 8.04 6.24 -3.09
C THR A 191 7.66 6.40 -1.62
N LEU A 192 8.55 6.95 -0.80
CA LEU A 192 8.31 7.21 0.62
C LEU A 192 7.19 8.25 0.82
N GLU A 193 7.20 9.35 0.08
CA GLU A 193 6.14 10.39 0.16
C GLU A 193 4.76 9.83 -0.22
N LYS A 194 4.68 9.01 -1.28
CA LYS A 194 3.43 8.35 -1.68
C LYS A 194 2.96 7.33 -0.65
N LEU A 195 3.89 6.55 -0.07
CA LEU A 195 3.60 5.59 0.98
C LEU A 195 3.06 6.28 2.25
N ASP A 196 3.70 7.37 2.67
CA ASP A 196 3.28 8.13 3.85
C ASP A 196 1.88 8.72 3.66
N GLY A 197 1.63 9.35 2.51
CA GLY A 197 0.30 9.88 2.18
C GLY A 197 -0.77 8.78 2.10
N LEU A 198 -0.43 7.62 1.51
CA LEU A 198 -1.31 6.47 1.45
C LEU A 198 -1.67 5.96 2.86
N ASN A 199 -0.67 5.76 3.71
CA ASN A 199 -0.85 5.26 5.07
C ASN A 199 -1.68 6.23 5.92
N GLU A 200 -1.45 7.54 5.80
CA GLU A 200 -2.25 8.57 6.49
C GLU A 200 -3.73 8.50 6.10
N LEU A 201 -4.02 8.54 4.79
CA LEU A 201 -5.39 8.48 4.26
C LEU A 201 -6.11 7.20 4.67
N PHE A 202 -5.39 6.07 4.60
CA PHE A 202 -5.91 4.78 5.00
C PHE A 202 -6.25 4.73 6.50
N ASN A 203 -5.35 5.19 7.36
CA ASN A 203 -5.60 5.23 8.81
C ASN A 203 -6.79 6.13 9.15
N LYS A 204 -6.89 7.30 8.53
CA LYS A 204 -8.02 8.23 8.70
C LYS A 204 -9.36 7.60 8.30
N THR A 205 -9.40 7.01 7.11
CA THR A 205 -10.60 6.37 6.55
C THR A 205 -11.00 5.13 7.37
N GLY A 206 -10.03 4.27 7.71
CA GLY A 206 -10.24 3.07 8.51
C GLY A 206 -10.75 3.38 9.92
N TYR A 207 -10.19 4.41 10.57
CA TYR A 207 -10.65 4.87 11.88
C TYR A 207 -12.12 5.28 11.84
N LEU A 208 -12.50 6.13 10.88
CA LEU A 208 -13.88 6.60 10.72
C LEU A 208 -14.86 5.42 10.56
N HIS A 209 -14.55 4.48 9.67
CA HIS A 209 -15.38 3.29 9.48
C HIS A 209 -15.41 2.38 10.70
N SER A 210 -14.31 2.24 11.44
CA SER A 210 -14.28 1.42 12.65
C SER A 210 -15.18 1.95 13.77
N ILE A 211 -15.46 3.25 13.78
CA ILE A 211 -16.30 3.91 14.80
C ILE A 211 -17.75 4.03 14.37
N LEU A 212 -18.00 4.29 13.08
CA LEU A 212 -19.35 4.55 12.57
C LEU A 212 -20.06 3.30 12.06
N SER A 213 -19.33 2.26 11.67
CA SER A 213 -19.92 1.06 11.04
C SER A 213 -20.22 -0.06 12.05
N GLY A 214 -20.64 0.31 13.26
CA GLY A 214 -20.91 -0.61 14.38
C GLY A 214 -22.30 -0.42 14.96
#